data_AF-A0A919VV98-F1
#
_entry.id   AF-A0A919VV98-F1
#
_cell.length_a   1.000
_cell.length_b   1.000
_cell.length_c   1.000
_cell.angle_alpha   90.00
_cell.angle_beta   90.00
_cell.angle_gamma   90.00
#
_symmetry.space_group_name_H-M   'P 1'
#
loop_
_entity.id
_entity.type
_entity.pdbx_description
1 polymer ?
#
loop_
_entity_poly.entity_id
_entity_poly.type
_entity_poly.pdbx_seq_one_letter_code
_entity_poly.pdbx_strand_id
1 'polypeptide(L)'
;MWARAARSRWSATARSDCARGAALPIKKMFADNIAVAGGVAPVRPYLPGLLSDVLAGSLDASAVFDLQLPMEKVAEAYAAMDERRSIKTLLWP
;
A
#
# COMPACT_ATOMS: atom_id res chain seq x y z
N MET A 1 -13.08 43.22 -4.46
CA MET A 1 -11.72 43.52 -3.93
C MET A 1 -11.25 42.52 -2.84
N TRP A 2 -11.99 41.43 -2.58
CA TRP A 2 -11.65 40.42 -1.55
C TRP A 2 -11.32 39.04 -2.18
N ALA A 3 -10.77 39.05 -3.40
CA ALA A 3 -10.53 37.84 -4.20
C ALA A 3 -9.06 37.71 -4.67
N ARG A 4 -8.12 38.47 -4.08
CA ARG A 4 -6.70 38.47 -4.51
C ARG A 4 -5.69 38.17 -3.40
N ALA A 5 -6.09 38.10 -2.13
CA ALA A 5 -5.16 38.02 -1.00
C ALA A 5 -4.88 36.58 -0.47
N ALA A 6 -5.62 35.56 -0.91
CA ALA A 6 -5.47 34.19 -0.40
C ALA A 6 -4.64 33.25 -1.31
N ARG A 7 -3.99 33.77 -2.36
CA ARG A 7 -3.29 32.95 -3.39
C ARG A 7 -1.78 32.78 -3.18
N SER A 8 -1.16 33.38 -2.17
CA SER A 8 0.31 33.39 -2.03
C SER A 8 0.87 32.45 -0.96
N ARG A 9 0.04 31.70 -0.22
CA ARG A 9 0.49 30.81 0.87
C ARG A 9 0.36 29.31 0.58
N TRP A 10 -0.18 28.93 -0.58
CA TRP A 10 -0.37 27.54 -0.99
C TRP A 10 0.35 27.23 -2.30
N SER A 11 1.63 27.58 -2.38
CA SER A 11 2.57 26.91 -3.29
C SER A 11 3.18 25.69 -2.57
N ALA A 12 2.32 24.86 -1.99
CA ALA A 12 2.68 23.51 -1.61
C ALA A 12 2.33 22.63 -2.80
N THR A 13 3.35 22.28 -3.56
CA THR A 13 3.33 21.28 -4.62
C THR A 13 2.67 20.02 -4.07
N ALA A 14 1.38 19.85 -4.35
CA ALA A 14 0.68 18.59 -4.12
C ALA A 14 1.22 17.59 -5.14
N ARG A 15 2.40 17.01 -4.86
CA ARG A 15 2.80 15.75 -5.45
C ARG A 15 1.92 14.69 -4.80
N SER A 16 0.75 14.48 -5.38
CA SER A 16 -0.10 13.32 -5.13
C SER A 16 0.60 12.11 -5.71
N ASP A 17 1.57 11.58 -4.96
CA ASP A 17 2.24 10.33 -5.30
C ASP A 17 1.34 9.16 -4.89
N CYS A 18 0.18 9.06 -5.55
CA CYS A 18 -0.39 7.75 -5.80
C CYS A 18 0.59 7.08 -6.74
N ALA A 19 1.09 5.88 -6.40
CA ALA A 19 2.23 5.20 -7.02
C ALA A 19 2.22 5.02 -8.57
N ARG A 20 1.25 5.60 -9.30
CA ARG A 20 1.19 5.79 -10.76
C ARG A 20 0.62 7.17 -11.19
N GLY A 21 0.94 8.26 -10.48
CA GLY A 21 0.72 9.65 -10.93
C GLY A 21 -0.73 10.09 -11.20
N ALA A 22 -1.73 9.42 -10.63
CA ALA A 22 -3.12 9.81 -10.82
C ALA A 22 -3.51 10.97 -9.89
N ALA A 23 -4.09 12.03 -10.44
CA ALA A 23 -4.63 13.15 -9.66
C ALA A 23 -5.92 12.74 -8.93
N LEU A 24 -6.05 13.13 -7.65
CA LEU A 24 -7.23 12.83 -6.85
C LEU A 24 -8.44 13.70 -7.27
N PRO A 25 -9.64 13.14 -7.45
CA PRO A 25 -10.84 13.88 -7.83
C PRO A 25 -11.46 14.63 -6.63
N ILE A 26 -10.83 15.73 -6.21
CA ILE A 26 -11.16 16.47 -4.97
C ILE A 26 -12.64 16.87 -4.87
N LYS A 27 -13.26 17.34 -5.95
CA LYS A 27 -14.67 17.76 -5.93
C LYS A 27 -15.62 16.62 -5.58
N LYS A 28 -15.37 15.43 -6.12
CA LYS A 28 -16.19 14.24 -5.85
C LYS A 28 -15.98 13.76 -4.42
N MET A 29 -14.72 13.72 -3.96
CA MET A 29 -14.39 13.32 -2.59
C MET A 29 -15.06 14.22 -1.55
N PHE A 30 -15.12 15.53 -1.79
CA PHE A 30 -15.81 16.46 -0.89
C PHE A 30 -17.33 16.24 -0.88
N ALA A 31 -17.95 16.08 -2.05
CA ALA A 31 -19.39 15.80 -2.14
C ALA A 31 -19.78 14.47 -1.48
N ASP A 32 -18.92 13.45 -1.61
CA ASP A 32 -19.14 12.10 -1.10
C ASP A 32 -18.57 11.90 0.33
N ASN A 33 -17.98 12.93 0.95
CA ASN A 33 -17.29 12.86 2.26
C ASN A 33 -16.21 11.76 2.36
N ILE A 34 -15.44 11.55 1.29
CA ILE A 34 -14.37 10.56 1.21
C ILE A 34 -13.04 11.17 1.67
N ALA A 35 -12.39 10.52 2.64
CA ALA A 35 -11.03 10.85 3.08
C ALA A 35 -10.01 9.85 2.53
N VAL A 36 -8.79 10.33 2.24
CA VAL A 36 -7.66 9.50 1.82
C VAL A 36 -6.57 9.62 2.86
N ALA A 37 -6.11 8.48 3.39
CA ALA A 37 -4.97 8.39 4.29
C ALA A 37 -3.83 7.66 3.58
N GLY A 38 -2.65 8.26 3.58
CA GLY A 38 -1.42 7.67 3.07
C GLY A 38 -0.34 7.74 4.12
N GLY A 39 0.51 6.72 4.19
CA GLY A 39 1.62 6.66 5.13
C GLY A 39 2.32 5.31 5.09
N VAL A 40 3.49 5.24 5.71
CA VAL A 40 4.16 3.96 5.95
C VAL A 40 3.31 3.16 6.94
N ALA A 41 3.15 1.86 6.68
CA ALA A 41 2.38 0.98 7.55
C ALA A 41 2.96 1.02 8.99
N PRO A 42 2.18 1.43 10.01
CA PRO A 42 2.62 1.41 11.40
C PRO A 42 2.58 -0.02 11.92
N VAL A 43 3.60 -0.85 11.65
CA VAL A 43 3.55 -2.30 11.95
C VAL A 43 3.53 -2.61 13.45
N ARG A 44 4.31 -1.88 14.25
CA ARG A 44 4.58 -2.22 15.67
C ARG A 44 3.32 -2.32 16.55
N PRO A 45 2.33 -1.42 16.43
CA PRO A 45 1.11 -1.51 17.24
C PRO A 45 0.22 -2.71 16.89
N TYR A 46 0.22 -3.19 15.64
CA TYR A 46 -0.68 -4.26 15.18
C TYR A 46 -0.06 -5.65 15.27
N LEU A 47 1.27 -5.74 15.21
CA LEU A 47 1.98 -7.01 15.15
C LEU A 47 1.65 -7.99 16.30
N PRO A 48 1.56 -7.59 17.58
CA PRO A 48 1.30 -8.54 18.66
C PRO A 48 -0.05 -9.26 18.54
N GLY A 49 -1.11 -8.52 18.15
CA GLY A 49 -2.43 -9.10 17.94
C GLY A 49 -2.46 -10.04 16.74
N LEU A 50 -1.97 -9.56 15.59
CA LEU A 50 -1.95 -10.35 14.36
C LEU A 50 -1.11 -11.63 14.48
N LEU A 51 0.02 -11.58 15.18
CA LEU A 51 0.84 -12.77 15.42
C LEU A 51 0.09 -13.80 16.27
N SER A 52 -0.59 -13.35 17.32
CA SER A 52 -1.40 -14.22 18.17
C SER A 52 -2.51 -14.91 17.38
N ASP A 53 -3.20 -14.17 16.52
CA ASP A 53 -4.31 -14.69 15.71
C ASP A 53 -3.84 -15.73 14.69
N VAL A 54 -2.70 -15.49 14.04
CA VAL A 54 -2.11 -16.45 13.09
C VAL A 54 -1.66 -17.72 13.81
N LEU A 55 -0.99 -17.60 14.96
CA LEU A 55 -0.54 -18.76 15.73
C LEU A 55 -1.69 -19.56 16.34
N ALA A 56 -2.79 -18.90 16.71
CA ALA A 56 -4.01 -19.55 17.18
C ALA A 56 -4.82 -20.19 16.05
N GLY A 57 -4.47 -19.93 14.77
CA GLY A 57 -5.20 -20.41 13.61
C GLY A 57 -6.55 -19.70 13.38
N SER A 58 -6.83 -18.60 14.09
CA SER A 58 -8.02 -17.78 13.85
C SER A 58 -7.89 -16.94 12.58
N LEU A 59 -6.66 -16.70 12.12
CA LEU A 59 -6.33 -16.03 10.87
C LEU A 59 -5.37 -16.88 10.02
N ASP A 60 -5.82 -17.30 8.83
CA ASP A 60 -4.96 -18.00 7.86
C ASP A 60 -4.28 -17.01 6.91
N ALA A 61 -3.01 -16.75 7.16
CA ALA A 61 -2.16 -15.94 6.28
C ALA A 61 -1.46 -16.76 5.18
N SER A 62 -1.60 -18.09 5.15
CA SER A 62 -0.89 -18.95 4.19
C SER A 62 -1.47 -18.87 2.78
N ALA A 63 -2.78 -18.59 2.65
CA ALA A 63 -3.51 -18.58 1.40
C ALA A 63 -3.00 -17.57 0.35
N VAL A 64 -2.22 -16.57 0.75
CA VAL A 64 -1.64 -15.58 -0.18
C VAL A 64 -0.36 -16.07 -0.84
N PHE A 65 0.29 -17.11 -0.31
CA PHE A 65 1.54 -17.65 -0.84
C PHE A 65 1.25 -18.74 -1.87
N ASP A 66 1.37 -18.38 -3.14
CA ASP A 66 1.01 -19.23 -4.27
C ASP A 66 2.22 -19.86 -4.99
N LEU A 67 3.42 -19.31 -4.79
CA LEU A 67 4.65 -19.81 -5.40
C LEU A 67 5.76 -19.99 -4.35
N GLN A 68 6.47 -21.11 -4.41
CA GLN A 68 7.61 -21.42 -3.55
C GLN A 68 8.84 -21.72 -4.40
N LEU A 69 9.95 -21.04 -4.13
CA LEU A 69 11.21 -21.19 -4.88
C LEU A 69 12.41 -21.27 -3.91
N PRO A 70 13.53 -21.88 -4.32
CA PRO A 70 14.77 -21.83 -3.54
C PRO A 70 15.46 -20.47 -3.64
N MET A 71 16.31 -20.12 -2.67
CA MET A 71 16.95 -18.80 -2.53
C MET A 71 17.77 -18.40 -3.77
N GLU A 72 18.33 -19.34 -4.52
CA GLU A 72 19.10 -19.06 -5.73
C GLU A 72 18.23 -18.44 -6.85
N LYS A 73 16.90 -18.58 -6.75
CA LYS A 73 15.93 -18.11 -7.73
C LYS A 73 15.21 -16.82 -7.35
N VAL A 74 15.79 -16.00 -6.47
CA VAL A 74 15.23 -14.69 -6.05
C VAL A 74 14.82 -13.82 -7.24
N ALA A 75 15.63 -13.77 -8.32
CA ALA A 75 15.30 -12.96 -9.49
C ALA A 75 14.01 -13.44 -10.20
N GLU A 76 13.84 -14.76 -10.32
CA GLU A 76 12.62 -15.37 -10.88
C GLU A 76 11.40 -15.07 -10.00
N ALA A 77 11.55 -15.11 -8.67
CA ALA A 77 10.50 -14.78 -7.72
C ALA A 77 10.00 -13.33 -7.85
N TYR A 78 10.93 -12.37 -8.03
CA TYR A 78 10.57 -10.98 -8.28
C TYR A 78 9.87 -10.78 -9.64
N ALA A 79 10.40 -11.38 -10.70
CA ALA A 79 9.78 -11.32 -12.03
C ALA A 79 8.36 -11.91 -12.01
N ALA A 80 8.14 -13.01 -11.28
CA ALA A 80 6.82 -13.60 -11.12
C ALA A 80 5.80 -12.66 -10.46
N MET A 81 6.22 -11.88 -9.46
CA MET A 81 5.35 -10.90 -8.80
C MET A 81 5.09 -9.67 -9.69
N ASP A 82 6.10 -9.17 -10.40
CA ASP A 82 5.97 -8.01 -11.29
C ASP A 82 5.04 -8.30 -12.49
N GLU A 83 5.22 -9.47 -13.11
CA GLU A 83 4.40 -9.94 -14.23
C GLU A 83 3.03 -10.45 -13.78
N ARG A 84 2.72 -10.39 -12.48
CA ARG A 84 1.49 -10.93 -11.86
C ARG A 84 1.22 -12.41 -12.16
N ARG A 85 2.29 -13.19 -12.35
CA ARG A 85 2.21 -14.66 -12.35
C ARG A 85 2.09 -15.22 -10.95
N SER A 86 2.52 -14.46 -9.93
CA SER A 86 2.36 -14.79 -8.52
C SER A 86 1.82 -13.63 -7.70
N ILE A 87 1.04 -13.93 -6.66
CA ILE A 87 0.52 -12.97 -5.69
C ILE A 87 1.59 -12.70 -4.63
N LYS A 88 2.13 -13.75 -4.01
CA LYS A 88 3.22 -13.67 -3.04
C LYS A 88 4.11 -14.90 -3.11
N THR A 89 5.37 -14.68 -3.50
CA THR A 89 6.37 -15.77 -3.53
C THR A 89 7.03 -15.96 -2.16
N LEU A 90 7.16 -17.22 -1.73
CA LEU A 90 7.95 -17.65 -0.57
C LEU A 90 9.29 -18.24 -1.04
N LEU A 91 10.37 -17.86 -0.36
CA LEU A 91 11.71 -18.38 -0.66
C LEU A 91 12.19 -19.30 0.46
N TRP A 92 12.72 -20.46 0.07
CA TRP A 92 13.37 -21.41 0.98
C TRP A 92 14.88 -21.17 0.99
N PRO A 93 15.51 -21.18 2.17
CA PRO A 93 16.97 -21.00 2.32
C PRO A 93 17.79 -22.03 1.57
#